data_AF-A0AA50DRL1-F1
#
_entry.id   AF-A0AA50DRL1-F1
#
_cell.length_a   1.000
_cell.length_b   1.000
_cell.length_c   1.000
_cell.angle_alpha   90.00
_cell.angle_beta   90.00
_cell.angle_gamma   90.00
#
_symmetry.space_group_name_H-M   'P 1'
#
loop_
_entity.id
_entity.type
_entity.pdbx_description
1 polymer ?
#
loop_
_entity_poly.entity_id
_entity_poly.type
_entity_poly.pdbx_seq_one_letter_code
_entity_poly.pdbx_strand_id
1 'polypeptide(L)'
;MSSITIAPHKRSLISLKNKIFTLYLLVLALFALFPPLYLSVSGSRALIMGIPLPIIYWLAIAIFLGIGLWVMYLAECAFGEIPEDEEIA
;
A
#
# COMPACT_ATOMS: atom_id res chain seq x y z
N MET A 1 12.47 -1.02 -40.83
CA MET A 1 12.15 0.08 -39.88
C MET A 1 10.99 -0.37 -39.00
N SER A 2 11.28 -1.04 -37.88
CA SER A 2 10.26 -1.57 -36.95
C SER A 2 10.84 -1.59 -35.53
N SER A 3 10.94 -0.45 -34.87
CA SER A 3 11.59 -0.36 -33.55
C SER A 3 10.90 0.57 -32.54
N ILE A 4 9.67 1.05 -32.80
CA ILE A 4 9.08 2.16 -32.01
C ILE A 4 8.00 1.73 -30.99
N THR A 5 7.55 0.46 -30.96
CA THR A 5 6.32 0.11 -30.20
C THR A 5 6.53 -0.52 -28.82
N ILE A 6 7.77 -0.75 -28.35
CA ILE A 6 8.02 -1.50 -27.09
C ILE A 6 8.09 -0.57 -25.85
N ALA A 7 8.53 0.67 -26.00
CA ALA A 7 8.63 1.66 -24.91
C ALA A 7 7.29 2.13 -24.26
N PRO A 8 6.15 2.28 -24.98
CA PRO A 8 4.94 2.83 -24.37
C PRO A 8 4.24 1.86 -23.40
N HIS A 9 4.39 0.55 -23.62
CA HIS A 9 3.68 -0.47 -22.83
C HIS A 9 4.17 -0.51 -21.39
N LYS A 10 5.50 -0.55 -21.16
CA LYS A 10 6.10 -0.55 -19.81
C LYS A 10 5.69 0.70 -19.01
N ARG A 11 5.64 1.87 -19.65
CA ARG A 11 5.23 3.14 -19.03
C ARG A 11 3.76 3.14 -18.59
N SER A 12 2.88 2.52 -19.39
CA SER A 12 1.46 2.40 -19.05
C SER A 12 1.22 1.49 -17.84
N LEU A 13 1.98 0.40 -17.73
CA LEU A 13 1.90 -0.54 -16.60
C LEU A 13 2.38 0.12 -15.30
N ILE A 14 3.48 0.87 -15.36
CA ILE A 14 3.99 1.64 -14.20
C ILE A 14 2.96 2.68 -13.75
N SER A 15 2.35 3.42 -14.69
CA SER A 15 1.30 4.40 -14.36
C SER A 15 0.07 3.73 -13.73
N LEU A 16 -0.33 2.56 -14.23
CA LEU A 16 -1.45 1.80 -13.70
C LEU A 16 -1.15 1.28 -12.28
N LYS A 17 0.03 0.67 -12.07
CA LYS A 17 0.55 0.24 -10.76
C LYS A 17 0.46 1.40 -9.76
N ASN A 18 1.00 2.57 -10.10
CA ASN A 18 1.00 3.74 -9.22
C ASN A 18 -0.42 4.19 -8.88
N LYS A 19 -1.33 4.26 -9.86
CA LYS A 19 -2.73 4.63 -9.62
C LYS A 19 -3.44 3.65 -8.71
N ILE A 20 -3.24 2.35 -8.91
CA ILE A 20 -3.81 1.30 -8.04
C ILE A 20 -3.27 1.45 -6.63
N PHE A 21 -1.95 1.65 -6.48
CA PHE A 21 -1.32 1.84 -5.18
C PHE A 21 -1.80 3.11 -4.47
N THR A 22 -1.94 4.22 -5.19
CA THR A 22 -2.52 5.46 -4.66
C THR A 22 -3.97 5.25 -4.20
N LEU A 23 -4.79 4.55 -4.99
CA LEU A 23 -6.17 4.25 -4.61
C LEU A 23 -6.21 3.37 -3.36
N TYR A 24 -5.35 2.36 -3.28
CA TYR A 24 -5.18 1.51 -2.11
C TYR A 24 -4.86 2.34 -0.85
N LEU A 25 -3.86 3.23 -0.94
CA LEU A 25 -3.49 4.11 0.18
C LEU A 25 -4.62 5.08 0.55
N LEU A 26 -5.34 5.60 -0.45
CA LEU A 26 -6.48 6.49 -0.21
C LEU A 26 -7.59 5.77 0.55
N VAL A 27 -7.93 4.53 0.16
CA VAL A 27 -8.95 3.73 0.87
C VAL A 27 -8.49 3.42 2.29
N LEU A 28 -7.21 3.06 2.48
CA LEU A 28 -6.65 2.80 3.80
C LEU A 28 -6.66 4.06 4.69
N ALA A 29 -6.34 5.21 4.10
CA ALA A 29 -6.41 6.51 4.77
C ALA A 29 -7.86 6.89 5.11
N LEU A 30 -8.83 6.59 4.23
CA LEU A 30 -10.25 6.79 4.55
C LEU A 30 -10.70 5.90 5.71
N PHE A 31 -10.23 4.66 5.82
CA PHE A 31 -10.48 3.84 7.01
C PHE A 31 -9.83 4.44 8.27
N ALA A 32 -8.62 4.97 8.16
CA ALA A 32 -7.94 5.60 9.29
C ALA A 32 -8.57 6.94 9.72
N LEU A 33 -9.07 7.75 8.78
CA LEU A 33 -9.53 9.13 9.01
C LEU A 33 -11.05 9.26 9.15
N PHE A 34 -11.83 8.47 8.41
CA PHE A 34 -13.28 8.57 8.37
C PHE A 34 -13.96 7.29 8.90
N PRO A 35 -14.86 7.40 9.88
CA PRO A 35 -14.95 6.33 10.84
C PRO A 35 -16.35 5.70 10.91
N PRO A 36 -17.08 5.39 9.83
CA PRO A 36 -18.23 4.48 9.97
C PRO A 36 -17.80 3.16 10.63
N LEU A 37 -16.62 2.64 10.26
CA LEU A 37 -16.04 1.43 10.86
C LEU A 37 -15.31 1.70 12.16
N TYR A 38 -14.49 2.75 12.27
CA TYR A 38 -13.85 3.05 13.54
C TYR A 38 -14.86 3.41 14.64
N LEU A 39 -15.92 4.19 14.34
CA LEU A 39 -16.99 4.48 15.31
C LEU A 39 -17.82 3.25 15.65
N SER A 40 -18.02 2.30 14.73
CA SER A 40 -18.77 1.08 15.03
C SER A 40 -18.05 0.18 16.05
N VAL A 41 -16.73 0.30 16.18
CA VAL A 41 -15.94 -0.43 17.19
C VAL A 41 -15.43 0.42 18.35
N SER A 42 -15.34 1.75 18.20
CA SER A 42 -14.77 2.69 19.20
C SER A 42 -15.52 2.67 20.54
N GLY A 43 -16.83 2.45 20.53
CA GLY A 43 -17.63 2.28 21.75
C GLY A 43 -17.67 0.85 22.30
N SER A 44 -17.07 -0.10 21.59
CA SER A 44 -17.12 -1.52 21.95
C SER A 44 -16.17 -1.84 23.09
N ARG A 45 -16.68 -2.57 24.10
CA ARG A 45 -15.87 -3.16 25.18
C ARG A 45 -15.35 -4.56 24.82
N ALA A 46 -15.51 -4.97 23.56
CA ALA A 46 -15.04 -6.27 23.11
C ALA A 46 -13.51 -6.34 23.21
N LEU A 47 -13.04 -7.44 23.80
CA LEU A 47 -11.63 -7.78 23.92
C LEU A 47 -11.36 -9.01 23.05
N ILE A 48 -10.27 -8.98 22.28
CA ILE A 48 -9.75 -10.15 21.59
C ILE A 48 -8.36 -10.40 22.18
N MET A 49 -8.16 -11.58 22.77
CA MET A 49 -6.90 -11.93 23.46
C MET A 49 -6.46 -10.89 24.51
N GLY A 50 -7.43 -10.22 25.17
CA GLY A 50 -7.16 -9.18 26.16
C GLY A 50 -6.87 -7.79 25.57
N ILE A 51 -6.84 -7.64 24.25
CA ILE A 51 -6.61 -6.36 23.58
C ILE A 51 -7.96 -5.77 23.15
N PRO A 52 -8.25 -4.50 23.46
CA PRO A 52 -9.41 -3.78 22.97
C PRO A 52 -9.54 -3.84 21.44
N LEU A 53 -10.75 -4.14 20.96
CA LEU A 53 -11.07 -4.20 19.54
C LEU A 53 -10.61 -2.95 18.75
N PRO A 54 -10.74 -1.71 19.25
CA PRO A 54 -10.23 -0.53 18.56
C PRO A 54 -8.71 -0.56 18.34
N ILE A 55 -7.94 -1.11 19.28
CA ILE A 55 -6.47 -1.18 19.16
C ILE A 55 -6.09 -2.19 18.07
N ILE A 56 -6.77 -3.33 18.01
CA ILE A 56 -6.55 -4.33 16.96
C ILE A 56 -6.89 -3.76 15.59
N TYR A 57 -7.96 -2.96 15.49
CA TYR A 57 -8.32 -2.26 14.27
C TYR A 57 -7.18 -1.34 13.77
N TRP A 58 -6.62 -0.50 14.65
CA TRP A 58 -5.48 0.35 14.32
C TRP A 58 -4.24 -0.45 13.91
N LEU A 59 -3.95 -1.54 14.63
CA LEU A 59 -2.83 -2.41 14.31
C LEU A 59 -2.99 -3.06 12.94
N ALA A 60 -4.19 -3.51 12.59
CA ALA A 60 -4.49 -4.06 11.28
C ALA A 60 -4.22 -3.03 10.17
N ILE A 61 -4.68 -1.78 10.34
CA ILE A 61 -4.40 -0.68 9.38
C ILE A 61 -2.89 -0.48 9.19
N ALA A 62 -2.14 -0.42 10.29
CA ALA A 62 -0.69 -0.25 10.24
C ALA A 62 0.01 -1.42 9.53
N ILE A 63 -0.42 -2.65 9.78
CA ILE A 63 0.09 -3.86 9.11
C ILE A 63 -0.22 -3.79 7.60
N PHE A 64 -1.46 -3.47 7.22
CA PHE A 64 -1.82 -3.32 5.82
C PHE A 64 -0.97 -2.25 5.14
N LEU A 65 -0.81 -1.08 5.76
CA LEU A 65 0.05 -0.01 5.23
C LEU A 65 1.48 -0.50 4.99
N GLY A 66 2.08 -1.17 5.98
CA GLY A 66 3.43 -1.70 5.90
C GLY A 66 3.58 -2.74 4.77
N ILE A 67 2.64 -3.68 4.66
CA ILE A 67 2.61 -4.67 3.59
C ILE A 67 2.45 -3.99 2.22
N GLY A 68 1.56 -3.01 2.11
CA GLY A 68 1.35 -2.27 0.87
C GLY A 68 2.63 -1.58 0.39
N LEU A 69 3.34 -0.89 1.30
CA LEU A 69 4.61 -0.25 1.01
C LEU A 69 5.68 -1.29 0.60
N TRP A 70 5.77 -2.40 1.33
CA TRP A 70 6.71 -3.48 1.01
C TRP A 70 6.46 -4.06 -0.38
N VAL A 71 5.21 -4.37 -0.72
CA VAL A 71 4.83 -4.91 -2.02
C VAL A 71 5.12 -3.91 -3.14
N MET A 72 4.84 -2.61 -2.90
CA MET A 72 5.15 -1.55 -3.85
C MET A 72 6.66 -1.46 -4.11
N TYR A 73 7.48 -1.51 -3.05
CA TYR A 73 8.93 -1.53 -3.15
C TYR A 73 9.41 -2.72 -3.99
N LEU A 74 8.95 -3.94 -3.70
CA LEU A 74 9.30 -5.12 -4.51
C LEU A 74 8.88 -4.98 -5.98
N ALA A 75 7.71 -4.39 -6.23
CA ALA A 75 7.25 -4.13 -7.59
C ALA A 75 8.17 -3.13 -8.30
N GLU A 76 8.55 -2.03 -7.64
CA GLU A 76 9.48 -1.04 -8.17
C GLU A 76 10.86 -1.63 -8.48
N CYS A 77 11.38 -2.51 -7.62
CA CYS A 77 12.58 -3.30 -7.90
C CYS A 77 12.41 -4.16 -9.15
N ALA A 78 11.30 -4.90 -9.27
CA ALA A 78 11.03 -5.77 -10.42
C ALA A 78 10.84 -5.00 -11.74
N PHE A 79 10.31 -3.78 -11.69
CA PHE A 79 10.20 -2.90 -12.87
C PHE A 79 11.50 -2.16 -13.19
N GLY A 80 12.53 -2.24 -12.35
CA GLY A 80 13.78 -1.51 -12.48
C GLY A 80 13.59 -0.01 -12.34
N GLU A 81 12.65 0.42 -11.50
CA GLU A 81 12.40 1.83 -11.17
C GLU A 81 13.34 2.34 -10.08
N ILE A 82 13.84 1.44 -9.22
CA ILE A 82 14.84 1.73 -8.19
C ILE A 82 16.22 1.42 -8.77
N PRO A 83 17.15 2.39 -8.84
CA PRO A 83 18.52 2.12 -9.25
C PRO A 83 19.16 1.15 -8.26
N GLU A 84 19.99 0.24 -8.74
CA GLU A 84 20.83 -0.58 -7.86
C GLU A 84 21.70 0.38 -7.05
N ASP A 85 21.75 0.18 -5.73
CA ASP A 85 22.64 0.95 -4.88
C ASP A 85 24.06 0.76 -5.44
N GLU A 86 24.67 1.84 -5.94
CA GLU A 86 26.07 1.82 -6.34
C GLU A 86 26.86 1.27 -5.15
N GLU A 87 27.41 0.06 -5.29
CA GLU A 87 28.39 -0.49 -4.35
C GLU A 87 29.46 0.57 -4.18
N ILE A 88 29.46 1.27 -3.04
CA ILE A 88 30.54 2.13 -2.63
C ILE A 88 31.73 1.21 -2.37
N ALA A 89 32.55 1.03 -3.40
CA ALA A 89 33.83 0.33 -3.39
C ALA A 89 34.87 1.07 -2.53
#